data_AF-A0A0V8I6I9-F1
#
_entry.id   AF-A0A0V8I6I9-F1
#
_cell.length_a   1.000
_cell.length_b   1.000
_cell.length_c   1.000
_cell.angle_alpha   90.00
_cell.angle_beta   90.00
_cell.angle_gamma   90.00
#
_symmetry.space_group_name_H-M   'P 1'
#
loop_
_entity.id
_entity.type
_entity.pdbx_description
1 polymer ?
#
loop_
_entity_poly.entity_id
_entity_poly.type
_entity_poly.pdbx_seq_one_letter_code
_entity_poly.pdbx_strand_id
1 'polypeptide(L)' 'MELLVGSLVAGIAVLIGVLLIAKRKAFSKLMEDSQRSAFGKAGTKLMGRPEPGYMVVAGLGAVLIGVAIAIVLITR' A
#
# COMPACT_ATOMS: atom_id res chain seq x y z
N MET A 1 -6.56 8.79 24.81
CA MET A 1 -6.71 7.60 23.94
C MET A 1 -6.62 7.97 22.46
N GLU A 2 -7.28 9.03 22.02
CA GLU A 2 -7.32 9.43 20.60
C GLU A 2 -5.94 9.76 19.99
N LEU A 3 -5.07 10.47 20.72
CA LEU A 3 -3.68 10.74 20.30
C LEU A 3 -2.83 9.46 20.13
N LEU A 4 -3.02 8.47 21.00
CA LEU A 4 -2.31 7.19 20.92
C LEU A 4 -2.80 6.35 19.73
N VAL A 5 -4.11 6.31 19.51
CA VAL A 5 -4.69 5.60 18.36
C VAL A 5 -4.28 6.29 17.05
N GLY A 6 -4.36 7.61 17.00
CA GLY A 6 -4.00 8.39 15.81
C GLY A 6 -2.53 8.25 15.42
N SER A 7 -1.62 8.32 16.38
CA SER A 7 -0.19 8.16 16.14
C SER A 7 0.15 6.74 15.65
N LEU A 8 -0.52 5.73 16.19
CA LEU A 8 -0.35 4.34 15.79
C LEU A 8 -0.86 4.10 14.36
N VAL A 9 -2.03 4.66 14.01
CA VAL A 9 -2.56 4.61 12.63
C VAL A 9 -1.63 5.32 11.64
N ALA A 10 -1.12 6.51 12.00
CA ALA A 10 -0.16 7.24 11.16
C ALA A 10 1.12 6.43 10.91
N GLY A 11 1.68 5.83 11.96
CA GLY A 11 2.87 4.99 11.86
C GLY A 11 2.65 3.75 10.99
N ILE A 12 1.53 3.06 11.15
CA ILE A 12 1.18 1.89 10.33
C ILE A 12 1.04 2.27 8.86
N ALA A 13 0.36 3.38 8.55
CA ALA A 13 0.17 3.83 7.17
C ALA A 13 1.52 4.12 6.48
N VAL A 14 2.44 4.80 7.17
CA VAL A 14 3.79 5.04 6.65
C VAL A 14 4.56 3.73 6.47
N LEU A 15 4.53 2.83 7.45
CA LEU A 15 5.20 1.53 7.36
C LEU A 15 4.71 0.71 6.17
N ILE A 16 3.40 0.61 5.98
CA ILE A 16 2.80 -0.08 4.82
C ILE A 16 3.28 0.57 3.52
N GLY A 17 3.25 1.90 3.44
CA GLY A 17 3.71 2.62 2.25
C GLY A 17 5.17 2.35 1.90
N VAL A 18 6.06 2.39 2.91
CA VAL A 18 7.48 2.06 2.74
C VAL A 18 7.67 0.62 2.30
N LEU A 19 6.96 -0.33 2.91
CA LEU A 19 7.04 -1.75 2.54
C LEU A 19 6.58 -1.98 1.09
N LEU A 20 5.49 -1.33 0.66
CA LEU A 20 5.02 -1.43 -0.73
C LEU A 20 6.06 -0.90 -1.72
N ILE A 21 6.75 0.20 -1.41
CA ILE A 21 7.79 0.77 -2.28
C ILE A 21 9.04 -0.12 -2.31
N ALA A 22 9.51 -0.55 -1.14
CA ALA A 22 10.73 -1.34 -0.99
C ALA A 22 10.59 -2.76 -1.54
N LYS A 23 9.43 -3.38 -1.31
CA LYS A 23 9.11 -4.74 -1.76
C LYS A 23 8.18 -4.76 -2.96
N ARG A 24 8.11 -3.67 -3.74
CA ARG A 24 7.22 -3.50 -4.90
C ARG A 24 7.16 -4.69 -5.84
N LYS A 25 8.31 -5.28 -6.18
CA LYS A 25 8.38 -6.45 -7.07
C LYS A 25 7.74 -7.69 -6.45
N ALA A 26 7.96 -7.91 -5.15
CA ALA A 26 7.40 -9.05 -4.43
C ALA A 26 5.88 -8.92 -4.30
N PHE A 27 5.38 -7.73 -3.97
CA PHE A 27 3.94 -7.46 -3.92
C PHE A 27 3.27 -7.54 -5.29
N SER A 28 3.91 -7.04 -6.35
CA SER A 28 3.45 -7.22 -7.74
C SER A 28 3.25 -8.69 -8.08
N LYS A 29 4.27 -9.52 -7.76
CA LYS A 29 4.22 -10.96 -8.02
C LYS A 29 3.15 -11.64 -7.18
N LEU A 30 3.03 -11.29 -5.90
CA LEU A 30 1.99 -11.83 -5.01
C LEU A 30 0.59 -11.49 -5.54
N MET A 31 0.39 -10.27 -6.05
CA MET A 31 -0.86 -9.91 -6.72
C MET A 31 -1.09 -10.72 -8.00
N GLU A 32 -0.08 -10.90 -8.84
CA GLU A 32 -0.20 -11.72 -10.06
C GLU A 32 -0.58 -13.17 -9.72
N ASP A 33 0.08 -13.75 -8.71
CA ASP A 33 -0.20 -15.10 -8.22
C ASP A 33 -1.62 -15.20 -7.63
N SER A 34 -2.06 -14.19 -6.87
CA SER A 34 -3.42 -14.14 -6.31
C SER A 34 -4.50 -13.99 -7.39
N GLN A 35 -4.30 -13.11 -8.39
CA GLN A 35 -5.22 -12.94 -9.50
C GLN A 35 -5.29 -14.21 -10.34
N ARG A 36 -4.15 -14.90 -10.53
CA ARG A 36 -4.11 -16.17 -11.25
C ARG A 36 -4.80 -17.29 -10.48
N SER A 37 -4.68 -17.32 -9.16
CA SER A 37 -5.38 -18.27 -8.30
C SER A 37 -6.90 -18.05 -8.33
N ALA A 38 -7.35 -16.80 -8.22
CA ALA A 38 -8.77 -16.46 -8.14
C ALA A 38 -9.49 -16.50 -9.51
N PHE A 39 -8.83 -16.05 -10.57
CA PHE A 39 -9.47 -15.83 -11.89
C PHE A 39 -8.85 -16.66 -13.03
N GLY A 40 -7.90 -17.55 -12.72
CA GLY A 40 -7.17 -18.32 -13.71
C GLY A 40 -6.29 -17.45 -14.62
N LYS A 41 -5.67 -18.08 -15.64
CA LYS A 41 -4.81 -17.39 -16.63
C LYS A 41 -5.57 -16.39 -17.51
N ALA A 42 -6.84 -16.66 -17.79
CA ALA A 42 -7.66 -15.81 -18.66
C ALA A 42 -8.05 -14.51 -17.94
N GLY A 43 -8.44 -14.59 -16.66
CA GLY A 43 -8.78 -13.40 -15.86
C GLY A 43 -7.57 -12.52 -15.55
N THR A 44 -6.38 -13.10 -15.33
CA THR A 44 -5.14 -12.31 -15.17
C THR A 44 -4.79 -11.50 -16.42
N LYS A 45 -5.11 -12.02 -17.62
CA LYS A 45 -4.85 -11.30 -18.88
C LYS A 45 -5.81 -10.12 -19.08
N LEU A 46 -7.04 -10.22 -18.56
CA LEU A 46 -8.05 -9.17 -18.64
C LEU A 46 -7.86 -8.06 -17.60
N MET A 47 -7.41 -8.39 -16.39
CA MET A 47 -7.19 -7.40 -15.31
C MET A 47 -5.92 -6.56 -15.49
N GLY A 48 -5.08 -6.88 -16.48
CA GLY A 48 -3.76 -6.29 -16.65
C GLY A 48 -2.75 -6.86 -15.64
N ARG A 49 -1.47 -6.88 -16.03
CA ARG A 49 -0.41 -7.36 -15.14
C ARG A 49 -0.18 -6.33 -14.03
N PRO A 50 -0.09 -6.74 -12.76
CA PRO A 50 0.31 -5.84 -11.69
C PRO A 50 1.74 -5.38 -11.96
N GLU A 51 1.93 -4.12 -12.33
CA GLU A 51 3.26 -3.56 -12.55
C GLU A 51 3.85 -3.00 -11.24
N PRO A 52 5.16 -3.16 -11.02
CA PRO A 52 5.82 -2.62 -9.83
C PRO A 52 5.66 -1.10 -9.67
N GLY A 53 5.39 -0.37 -10.77
CA GLY A 53 5.10 1.06 -10.75
C GLY A 53 3.83 1.40 -9.95
N TYR A 54 2.75 0.62 -10.10
CA TYR A 54 1.52 0.83 -9.33
C TYR A 54 1.73 0.66 -7.83
N MET A 55 2.59 -0.27 -7.42
CA MET A 55 2.94 -0.47 -6.00
C MET A 55 3.70 0.73 -5.42
N VAL A 56 4.51 1.42 -6.24
CA VAL A 56 5.18 2.66 -5.82
C VAL A 56 4.17 3.78 -5.62
N VAL A 57 3.23 3.95 -6.56
CA VAL A 57 2.18 4.98 -6.46
C VAL A 57 1.29 4.72 -5.24
N ALA A 58 0.83 3.48 -5.05
CA ALA A 58 0.04 3.10 -3.89
C ALA A 58 0.81 3.30 -2.57
N GLY A 59 2.10 2.93 -2.55
CA GLY A 59 2.96 3.12 -1.39
C GLY A 59 3.18 4.60 -1.05
N LEU A 60 3.43 5.44 -2.06
CA LEU A 60 3.53 6.89 -1.88
C LEU A 60 2.24 7.48 -1.32
N GLY A 61 1.07 7.05 -1.84
CA GLY A 61 -0.23 7.46 -1.31
C GLY A 61 -0.39 7.13 0.17
N ALA A 62 -0.03 5.90 0.57
CA ALA A 62 -0.09 5.49 1.97
C ALA A 62 0.84 6.31 2.88
N VAL A 63 2.07 6.60 2.42
CA VAL A 63 3.00 7.48 3.15
C VAL A 63 2.41 8.87 3.33
N LEU A 64 1.88 9.48 2.26
CA LEU A 64 1.30 10.83 2.31
C LEU A 64 0.11 10.90 3.28
N ILE A 65 -0.75 9.88 3.28
CA ILE A 65 -1.88 9.79 4.23
C ILE A 65 -1.37 9.72 5.67
N GLY A 66 -0.39 8.86 5.96
CA GLY A 66 0.18 8.74 7.30
C GLY A 66 0.82 10.04 7.79
N VAL A 67 1.55 10.74 6.90
CA VAL A 67 2.14 12.06 7.19
C VAL A 67 1.06 13.10 7.44
N ALA A 68 -0.01 13.14 6.64
CA ALA A 68 -1.11 14.07 6.84
C ALA A 68 -1.80 13.88 8.20
N ILE A 69 -2.04 12.62 8.60
CA ILE A 69 -2.60 12.30 9.92
C ILE A 69 -1.66 12.79 11.03
N ALA A 70 -0.35 12.54 10.90
CA ALA A 70 0.63 13.01 11.88
C ALA A 70 0.64 14.54 12.02
N ILE A 71 0.58 15.28 10.90
CA ILE A 71 0.50 16.75 10.90
C ILE A 71 -0.77 17.22 11.63
N VAL A 72 -1.92 16.60 11.33
CA VAL A 72 -3.19 16.95 11.99
C VAL A 72 -3.12 16.70 13.50
N LEU A 73 -2.44 15.64 13.94
CA LEU A 73 -2.29 15.33 15.37
C LEU A 73 -1.34 16.28 16.11
N ILE A 74 -0.33 16.83 15.43
CA ILE A 74 0.62 17.79 16.02
C ILE A 74 0.02 19.21 16.07
N THR A 75 -0.90 19.51 15.15
CA THR A 75 -1.50 20.85 15.00
C THR A 75 -2.81 21.02 15.77
N ARG A 76 -3.27 19.99 16.48
CA ARG A 76 -4.43 20.03 17.38
C ARG A 76 -4.01 19.80 18.82
#